data_AF-A0A6M7USW6-F1
#
_entry.id   AF-A0A6M7USW6-F1
#
_cell.length_a   1.000
_cell.length_b   1.000
_cell.length_c   1.000
_cell.angle_alpha   90.00
_cell.angle_beta   90.00
_cell.angle_gamma   90.00
#
_symmetry.space_group_name_H-M   'P 1'
#
loop_
_entity.id
_entity.type
_entity.pdbx_description
1 polymer ?
#
loop_
_entity_poly.entity_id
_entity_poly.type
_entity_poly.pdbx_seq_one_letter_code
_entity_poly.pdbx_strand_id
1 'polypeptide(L)'
;MPEPDEFTQKQSAEAIQLYTAYRHELDLSEICGRFMPYRWWTLPDPLGGFWMPYSSMLSDYAAELANIINDLTHDVHRLRAWARVAAALSDKEKLAVSHEFINTLGTVALGRPYATKSRFAFAAGHLCHQADRTKDLQGWRDEFPNERALYLDDIDPICRRWRRFRSFKRRVEPIAGGAFKQATGDFRNAYNHRFSSRFLIGMSAMVTRIVGEDGRICYGIGGSEPLNLDEVANLLAIERDHCYRAFEAFQTLVAEHCAAITAFDFGSEGTPLS
;
A
#
# COMPACT_ATOMS: atom_id res chain seq x y z
N MET A 1 23.42 -7.86 34.95
CA MET A 1 22.82 -8.68 33.88
C MET A 1 23.80 -9.80 33.55
N PRO A 2 23.36 -11.04 33.35
CA PRO A 2 24.28 -12.11 32.93
C PRO A 2 24.88 -11.77 31.55
N GLU A 3 26.16 -12.07 31.36
CA GLU A 3 26.78 -11.97 30.04
C GLU A 3 26.16 -13.00 29.09
N PRO A 4 25.90 -12.63 27.82
CA PRO A 4 25.42 -13.57 26.82
C PRO A 4 26.44 -14.69 26.58
N ASP A 5 25.96 -15.91 26.34
CA ASP A 5 26.83 -17.04 26.01
C ASP A 5 27.57 -16.86 24.67
N GLU A 6 28.60 -17.67 24.45
CA GLU A 6 29.46 -17.59 23.27
C GLU A 6 28.67 -17.73 21.96
N PHE A 7 27.62 -18.57 21.94
CA PHE A 7 26.78 -18.77 20.78
C PHE A 7 26.00 -17.50 20.43
N THR A 8 25.40 -16.86 21.43
CA THR A 8 24.65 -15.60 21.28
C THR A 8 25.57 -14.46 20.86
N GLN A 9 26.79 -14.38 21.42
CA GLN A 9 27.79 -13.39 21.02
C GLN A 9 28.20 -13.57 19.57
N LYS A 10 28.42 -14.81 19.12
CA LYS A 10 28.76 -15.12 17.74
C LYS A 10 27.63 -14.74 16.77
N GLN A 11 26.38 -15.10 17.08
CA GLN A 11 25.22 -14.71 16.27
C GLN A 11 25.10 -13.18 16.16
N SER A 12 25.31 -12.46 17.27
CA SER A 12 25.28 -10.99 17.27
C SER A 12 26.37 -10.39 16.39
N ALA A 13 27.60 -10.92 16.46
CA ALA A 13 28.71 -10.46 15.62
C ALA A 13 28.42 -10.70 14.13
N GLU A 14 27.90 -11.87 13.76
CA GLU A 14 27.49 -12.20 12.39
C GLU A 14 26.38 -11.25 11.90
N ALA A 15 25.36 -10.99 12.72
CA ALA A 15 24.26 -10.09 12.38
C ALA A 15 24.74 -8.64 12.16
N ILE A 16 25.66 -8.13 13.00
CA ILE A 16 26.26 -6.80 12.84
C ILE A 16 27.04 -6.71 11.53
N GLN A 17 27.83 -7.74 11.19
CA GLN A 17 28.58 -7.78 9.95
C GLN A 17 27.65 -7.73 8.73
N LEU A 18 26.59 -8.52 8.73
CA LEU A 18 25.61 -8.58 7.64
C LEU A 18 24.83 -7.27 7.50
N TYR A 19 24.42 -6.68 8.62
CA TYR A 19 23.75 -5.37 8.59
C TYR A 19 24.69 -4.26 8.09
N THR A 20 25.98 -4.30 8.45
CA THR A 20 26.99 -3.37 7.94
C THR A 20 27.15 -3.49 6.44
N ALA A 21 27.21 -4.71 5.90
CA ALA A 21 27.25 -4.95 4.46
C ALA A 21 25.98 -4.42 3.75
N TYR A 22 24.81 -4.68 4.32
CA TYR A 22 23.54 -4.13 3.82
C TYR A 22 23.54 -2.60 3.82
N ARG A 23 24.01 -1.96 4.89
CA ARG A 23 24.09 -0.49 4.98
C ARG A 23 25.02 0.08 3.93
N HIS A 24 26.18 -0.56 3.71
CA HIS A 24 27.10 -0.17 2.65
C HIS A 24 26.44 -0.24 1.26
N GLU A 25 25.76 -1.35 0.92
CA GLU A 25 25.03 -1.47 -0.36
C GLU A 25 23.90 -0.45 -0.49
N LEU A 26 23.17 -0.19 0.60
CA LEU A 26 22.06 0.76 0.62
C LEU A 26 22.56 2.20 0.42
N ASP A 27 23.63 2.59 1.10
CA ASP A 27 24.15 3.96 1.10
C ASP A 27 24.88 4.32 -0.21
N LEU A 28 25.45 3.33 -0.90
CA LEU A 28 26.05 3.52 -2.22
C LEU A 28 25.04 3.47 -3.37
N SER A 29 23.83 2.98 -3.14
CA SER A 29 22.81 2.86 -4.19
C SER A 29 21.83 4.02 -4.16
N GLU A 30 21.54 4.57 -5.34
CA GLU A 30 20.54 5.62 -5.47
C GLU A 30 19.13 5.07 -5.19
N ILE A 31 18.34 5.84 -4.42
CA ILE A 31 16.91 5.60 -4.31
C ILE A 31 16.28 5.90 -5.67
N CYS A 32 15.98 4.85 -6.43
CA CYS A 32 15.17 4.95 -7.63
C CYS A 32 13.72 5.19 -7.21
N GLY A 33 13.13 6.35 -7.54
CA GLY A 33 11.74 6.67 -7.26
C GLY A 33 11.52 8.15 -6.98
N ARG A 34 10.35 8.49 -6.44
CA ARG A 34 10.01 9.85 -6.00
C ARG A 34 9.17 9.81 -4.74
N PHE A 35 9.29 10.85 -3.93
CA PHE A 35 8.50 10.98 -2.71
C PHE A 35 7.22 11.77 -2.98
N MET A 36 6.11 11.28 -2.44
CA MET A 36 4.82 11.93 -2.53
C MET A 36 4.80 13.17 -1.62
N PRO A 37 4.36 14.32 -2.15
CA PRO A 37 4.31 15.55 -1.39
C PRO A 37 3.21 15.50 -0.32
N TYR A 38 3.41 16.29 0.72
CA TYR A 38 2.38 16.59 1.72
C TYR A 38 1.76 17.95 1.43
N ARG A 39 0.51 18.15 1.85
CA ARG A 39 -0.16 19.48 1.86
C ARG A 39 -0.06 20.24 0.52
N TRP A 40 -0.29 19.55 -0.60
CA TRP A 40 -0.20 20.14 -1.95
C TRP A 40 -1.47 20.90 -2.37
N TRP A 41 -2.53 20.87 -1.56
CA TRP A 41 -3.81 21.48 -1.89
C TRP A 41 -3.96 22.85 -1.22
N THR A 42 -4.96 23.59 -1.65
CA THR A 42 -5.36 24.86 -1.04
C THR A 42 -6.89 24.85 -0.90
N LEU A 43 -7.37 25.21 0.29
CA LEU A 43 -8.78 25.45 0.56
C LEU A 43 -8.98 26.96 0.80
N PRO A 44 -10.21 27.48 0.67
CA PRO A 44 -10.52 28.86 1.06
C PRO A 44 -10.07 29.19 2.48
N ASP A 45 -9.67 30.44 2.68
CA ASP A 45 -9.36 31.03 3.99
C ASP A 45 -9.99 32.43 4.06
N PRO A 46 -11.03 32.66 4.89
CA PRO A 46 -11.60 31.72 5.86
C PRO A 46 -12.35 30.55 5.20
N LEU A 47 -12.31 29.38 5.82
CA LEU A 47 -13.09 28.20 5.41
C LEU A 47 -14.41 28.14 6.18
N GLY A 48 -15.53 27.93 5.48
CA GLY A 48 -16.83 27.71 6.13
C GLY A 48 -16.79 26.56 7.14
N GLY A 49 -17.32 26.78 8.35
CA GLY A 49 -17.21 25.80 9.45
C GLY A 49 -17.78 24.41 9.15
N PHE A 50 -18.73 24.31 8.22
CA PHE A 50 -19.30 23.03 7.78
C PHE A 50 -18.34 22.20 6.91
N TRP A 51 -17.25 22.78 6.39
CA TRP A 51 -16.17 22.09 5.67
C TRP A 51 -15.06 21.56 6.59
N MET A 52 -15.12 21.85 7.90
CA MET A 52 -14.13 21.34 8.85
C MET A 52 -13.96 19.82 8.80
N PRO A 53 -15.02 18.99 8.70
CA PRO A 53 -14.86 17.55 8.52
C PRO A 53 -14.06 17.18 7.26
N TYR A 54 -14.37 17.82 6.13
CA TYR A 54 -13.65 17.60 4.87
C TYR A 54 -12.17 17.97 5.00
N SER A 55 -11.87 19.14 5.59
CA SER A 55 -10.50 19.64 5.74
C SER A 55 -9.65 18.72 6.62
N SER A 56 -10.19 18.28 7.77
CA SER A 56 -9.52 17.34 8.68
C SER A 56 -9.28 15.98 8.00
N MET A 57 -10.31 15.42 7.35
CA MET A 57 -10.19 14.17 6.59
C MET A 57 -9.13 14.27 5.50
N LEU A 58 -9.13 15.36 4.72
CA LEU A 58 -8.17 15.55 3.63
C LEU A 58 -6.74 15.60 4.16
N SER A 59 -6.50 16.33 5.25
CA SER A 59 -5.17 16.42 5.87
C SER A 59 -4.65 15.04 6.29
N ASP A 60 -5.45 14.29 7.03
CA ASP A 60 -5.05 12.99 7.56
C ASP A 60 -4.88 11.94 6.44
N TYR A 61 -5.85 11.86 5.53
CA TYR A 61 -5.84 10.85 4.47
C TYR A 61 -4.73 11.11 3.45
N ALA A 62 -4.48 12.36 3.10
CA ALA A 62 -3.40 12.72 2.20
C ALA A 62 -2.02 12.38 2.79
N ALA A 63 -1.81 12.67 4.09
CA ALA A 63 -0.58 12.34 4.78
C ALA A 63 -0.38 10.82 4.86
N GLU A 64 -1.43 10.06 5.21
CA GLU A 64 -1.36 8.61 5.31
C GLU A 64 -1.08 7.94 3.95
N LEU A 65 -1.68 8.45 2.87
CA LEU A 65 -1.42 7.98 1.50
C LEU A 65 0.01 8.30 1.06
N ALA A 66 0.51 9.50 1.35
CA ALA A 66 1.90 9.86 1.06
C ALA A 66 2.87 8.96 1.84
N ASN A 67 2.64 8.77 3.14
CA ASN A 67 3.46 7.92 4.01
C ASN A 67 3.57 6.49 3.48
N ILE A 68 2.45 5.81 3.21
CA ILE A 68 2.50 4.41 2.78
C ILE A 68 3.20 4.22 1.43
N ILE A 69 3.09 5.20 0.52
CA ILE A 69 3.76 5.16 -0.78
C ILE A 69 5.26 5.46 -0.63
N ASN A 70 5.62 6.42 0.22
CA ASN A 70 7.01 6.74 0.53
C ASN A 70 7.71 5.57 1.22
N ASP A 71 7.03 4.91 2.16
CA ASP A 71 7.52 3.69 2.78
C ASP A 71 7.74 2.56 1.75
N LEU A 72 6.79 2.34 0.84
CA LEU A 72 6.96 1.35 -0.23
C LEU A 72 8.16 1.68 -1.12
N THR A 73 8.42 2.96 -1.37
CA THR A 73 9.60 3.43 -2.11
C THR A 73 10.89 3.05 -1.38
N HIS A 74 10.93 3.25 -0.06
CA HIS A 74 12.05 2.81 0.77
C HIS A 74 12.17 1.28 0.81
N ASP A 75 11.07 0.55 1.00
CA ASP A 75 11.10 -0.91 1.09
C ASP A 75 11.65 -1.55 -0.19
N VAL A 76 11.31 -1.03 -1.37
CA VAL A 76 11.91 -1.46 -2.64
C VAL A 76 13.43 -1.28 -2.64
N HIS A 77 13.93 -0.11 -2.21
CA HIS A 77 15.36 0.16 -2.14
C HIS A 77 16.07 -0.77 -1.15
N ARG A 78 15.49 -0.97 0.02
CA ARG A 78 16.01 -1.87 1.07
C ARG A 78 16.06 -3.33 0.61
N LEU A 79 15.02 -3.80 -0.08
CA LEU A 79 15.00 -5.16 -0.63
C LEU A 79 16.06 -5.36 -1.70
N ARG A 80 16.33 -4.36 -2.55
CA ARG A 80 17.42 -4.42 -3.55
C ARG A 80 18.79 -4.49 -2.89
N ALA A 81 19.03 -3.69 -1.85
CA ALA A 81 20.29 -3.76 -1.11
C ALA A 81 20.47 -5.15 -0.46
N TRP A 82 19.43 -5.69 0.16
CA TRP A 82 19.47 -7.05 0.70
C TRP A 82 19.67 -8.12 -0.37
N ALA A 83 19.07 -7.98 -1.56
CA ALA A 83 19.25 -8.91 -2.67
C ALA A 83 20.73 -8.98 -3.10
N ARG A 84 21.44 -7.85 -3.14
CA ARG A 84 22.88 -7.79 -3.46
C ARG A 84 23.73 -8.50 -2.40
N VAL A 85 23.49 -8.21 -1.12
CA VAL A 85 24.19 -8.89 -0.02
C VAL A 85 23.93 -10.40 -0.08
N ALA A 86 22.67 -10.80 -0.23
CA ALA A 86 22.25 -12.20 -0.19
C ALA A 86 22.78 -13.04 -1.36
N ALA A 87 23.16 -12.42 -2.48
CA ALA A 87 23.67 -13.14 -3.65
C ALA A 87 24.96 -13.92 -3.37
N ALA A 88 25.82 -13.40 -2.48
CA ALA A 88 27.10 -14.03 -2.12
C ALA A 88 27.03 -14.95 -0.88
N LEU A 89 25.88 -15.00 -0.19
CA LEU A 89 25.73 -15.75 1.05
C LEU A 89 25.53 -17.25 0.80
N SER A 90 26.08 -18.06 1.70
CA SER A 90 25.75 -19.49 1.80
C SER A 90 24.29 -19.69 2.24
N ASP A 91 23.77 -20.90 2.08
CA ASP A 91 22.40 -21.23 2.48
C ASP A 91 22.14 -21.03 3.98
N LYS A 92 23.13 -21.33 4.82
CA LYS A 92 23.04 -21.10 6.27
C LYS A 92 22.93 -19.61 6.59
N GLU A 93 23.74 -18.79 5.93
CA GLU A 93 23.71 -17.32 6.11
C GLU A 93 22.43 -16.72 5.54
N LYS A 94 21.95 -17.19 4.38
CA LYS A 94 20.65 -16.80 3.82
C LYS A 94 19.51 -17.11 4.77
N LEU A 95 19.54 -18.27 5.43
CA LEU A 95 18.53 -18.62 6.43
C LEU A 95 18.56 -17.66 7.63
N ALA A 96 19.76 -17.34 8.14
CA ALA A 96 19.92 -16.42 9.25
C ALA A 96 19.44 -14.99 8.91
N VAL A 97 19.89 -14.45 7.77
CA VAL A 97 19.48 -13.10 7.30
C VAL A 97 17.99 -13.07 6.94
N SER A 98 17.47 -14.15 6.35
CA SER A 98 16.05 -14.29 6.06
C SER A 98 15.21 -14.10 7.31
N HIS A 99 15.57 -14.82 8.38
CA HIS A 99 14.84 -14.79 9.63
C HIS A 99 14.96 -13.44 10.35
N GLU A 100 16.18 -12.91 10.48
CA GLU A 100 16.46 -11.72 11.29
C GLU A 100 15.99 -10.42 10.62
N PHE A 101 16.20 -10.27 9.31
CA PHE A 101 16.05 -8.98 8.64
C PHE A 101 15.00 -8.95 7.54
N ILE A 102 14.92 -10.01 6.74
CA ILE A 102 14.19 -9.98 5.47
C ILE A 102 12.72 -10.36 5.65
N ASN A 103 12.40 -11.36 6.48
CA ASN A 103 11.03 -11.86 6.58
C ASN A 103 10.05 -10.76 6.97
N THR A 104 10.40 -9.93 7.97
CA THR A 104 9.59 -8.79 8.37
C THR A 104 9.48 -7.75 7.26
N LEU A 105 10.62 -7.35 6.66
CA LEU A 105 10.67 -6.37 5.58
C LEU A 105 9.84 -6.82 4.36
N GLY A 106 10.10 -8.02 3.85
CA GLY A 106 9.44 -8.59 2.67
C GLY A 106 7.94 -8.81 2.90
N THR A 107 7.55 -9.27 4.09
CA THR A 107 6.12 -9.45 4.43
C THR A 107 5.38 -8.13 4.43
N VAL A 108 5.94 -7.10 5.08
CA VAL A 108 5.36 -5.75 5.10
C VAL A 108 5.30 -5.18 3.68
N ALA A 109 6.40 -5.25 2.94
CA ALA A 109 6.51 -4.71 1.59
C ALA A 109 5.50 -5.34 0.61
N LEU A 110 5.34 -6.67 0.63
CA LEU A 110 4.34 -7.37 -0.20
C LEU A 110 2.89 -7.07 0.19
N GLY A 111 2.64 -6.70 1.46
CA GLY A 111 1.32 -6.29 1.93
C GLY A 111 0.93 -4.85 1.55
N ARG A 112 1.91 -3.95 1.42
CA ARG A 112 1.68 -2.51 1.20
C ARG A 112 0.85 -2.17 -0.03
N PRO A 113 1.09 -2.74 -1.24
CA PRO A 113 0.29 -2.39 -2.42
C PRO A 113 -1.22 -2.55 -2.20
N TYR A 114 -1.64 -3.67 -1.60
CA TYR A 114 -3.05 -3.88 -1.29
C TYR A 114 -3.55 -2.86 -0.25
N ALA A 115 -2.79 -2.63 0.82
CA ALA A 115 -3.17 -1.66 1.84
C ALA A 115 -3.32 -0.24 1.25
N THR A 116 -2.41 0.16 0.35
CA THR A 116 -2.50 1.43 -0.38
C THR A 116 -3.76 1.50 -1.23
N LYS A 117 -4.10 0.43 -1.97
CA LYS A 117 -5.35 0.36 -2.75
C LYS A 117 -6.60 0.55 -1.89
N SER A 118 -6.68 -0.15 -0.77
CA SER A 118 -7.82 -0.02 0.16
C SER A 118 -7.89 1.38 0.78
N ARG A 119 -6.75 1.98 1.16
CA ARG A 119 -6.70 3.34 1.70
C ARG A 119 -7.10 4.39 0.67
N PHE A 120 -6.77 4.20 -0.61
CA PHE A 120 -7.26 5.05 -1.69
C PHE A 120 -8.79 5.00 -1.81
N ALA A 121 -9.37 3.80 -1.77
CA ALA A 121 -10.84 3.65 -1.82
C ALA A 121 -11.49 4.34 -0.60
N PHE A 122 -10.96 4.09 0.60
CA PHE A 122 -11.43 4.74 1.82
C PHE A 122 -11.38 6.27 1.72
N ALA A 123 -10.22 6.83 1.39
CA ALA A 123 -10.02 8.28 1.31
C ALA A 123 -10.92 8.93 0.24
N ALA A 124 -10.97 8.35 -0.96
CA ALA A 124 -11.76 8.91 -2.05
C ALA A 124 -13.26 8.84 -1.75
N GLY A 125 -13.76 7.73 -1.19
CA GLY A 125 -15.17 7.58 -0.82
C GLY A 125 -15.61 8.66 0.17
N HIS A 126 -14.89 8.81 1.29
CA HIS A 126 -15.23 9.79 2.33
C HIS A 126 -15.12 11.24 1.81
N LEU A 127 -14.07 11.56 1.07
CA LEU A 127 -13.88 12.91 0.54
C LEU A 127 -14.92 13.26 -0.52
N CYS A 128 -15.26 12.34 -1.42
CA CYS A 128 -16.32 12.58 -2.41
C CYS A 128 -17.68 12.77 -1.73
N HIS A 129 -17.99 11.93 -0.73
CA HIS A 129 -19.23 12.03 0.04
C HIS A 129 -19.37 13.39 0.73
N GLN A 130 -18.32 13.84 1.43
CA GLN A 130 -18.34 15.16 2.08
C GLN A 130 -18.38 16.31 1.05
N ALA A 131 -17.63 16.20 -0.06
CA ALA A 131 -17.61 17.24 -1.08
C ALA A 131 -18.93 17.31 -1.88
N ASP A 132 -19.74 16.25 -1.93
CA ASP A 132 -21.03 16.23 -2.65
C ASP A 132 -22.04 17.25 -2.09
N ARG A 133 -21.83 17.75 -0.87
CA ARG A 133 -22.53 18.92 -0.31
C ARG A 133 -22.47 20.15 -1.23
N THR A 134 -21.38 20.31 -2.00
CA THR A 134 -21.25 21.40 -3.00
C THR A 134 -22.26 21.28 -4.14
N LYS A 135 -22.79 20.08 -4.40
CA LYS A 135 -23.66 19.79 -5.54
C LYS A 135 -25.14 19.71 -5.17
N ASP A 136 -25.45 19.42 -3.91
CA ASP A 136 -26.81 19.27 -3.41
C ASP A 136 -26.88 19.44 -1.89
N LEU A 137 -26.71 20.67 -1.38
CA LEU A 137 -26.68 20.89 0.07
C LEU A 137 -28.00 20.50 0.76
N GLN A 138 -29.16 20.74 0.12
CA GLN A 138 -30.48 20.49 0.72
C GLN A 138 -30.84 18.99 0.72
N GLY A 139 -30.47 18.26 -0.32
CA GLY A 139 -30.73 16.82 -0.46
C GLY A 139 -29.63 15.94 0.13
N TRP A 140 -28.45 16.48 0.41
CA TRP A 140 -27.35 15.73 0.99
C TRP A 140 -27.70 15.23 2.40
N ARG A 141 -27.49 13.94 2.62
CA ARG A 141 -27.60 13.28 3.91
C ARG A 141 -26.29 12.59 4.22
N ASP A 142 -25.96 12.49 5.51
CA ASP A 142 -24.76 11.78 5.94
C ASP A 142 -24.98 10.26 5.96
N GLU A 143 -25.37 9.72 4.80
CA GLU A 143 -25.60 8.30 4.56
C GLU A 143 -24.39 7.74 3.82
N PHE A 144 -23.45 7.17 4.58
CA PHE A 144 -22.24 6.55 4.04
C PHE A 144 -22.19 5.07 4.47
N PRO A 145 -21.64 4.17 3.63
CA PRO A 145 -21.56 2.75 3.98
C PRO A 145 -20.79 2.52 5.30
N ASN A 146 -21.34 1.69 6.20
CA ASN A 146 -20.80 1.44 7.54
C ASN A 146 -19.80 0.26 7.58
N GLU A 147 -19.43 -0.28 6.41
CA GLU A 147 -18.50 -1.39 6.30
C GLU A 147 -17.09 -0.96 6.74
N ARG A 148 -16.43 -1.86 7.48
CA ARG A 148 -15.03 -1.63 7.91
C ARG A 148 -14.04 -1.63 6.75
N ALA A 149 -14.39 -2.21 5.61
CA ALA A 149 -13.56 -2.29 4.43
C ALA A 149 -14.33 -1.80 3.21
N LEU A 150 -13.81 -0.76 2.56
CA LEU A 150 -14.38 -0.18 1.35
C LEU A 150 -13.50 -0.54 0.15
N TYR A 151 -14.13 -1.04 -0.89
CA TYR A 151 -13.53 -1.33 -2.19
C TYR A 151 -13.94 -0.27 -3.22
N LEU A 152 -13.25 -0.25 -4.35
CA LEU A 152 -13.49 0.72 -5.42
C LEU A 152 -14.92 0.66 -5.98
N ASP A 153 -15.56 -0.50 -5.92
CA ASP A 153 -16.93 -0.69 -6.41
C ASP A 153 -17.98 -0.22 -5.40
N ASP A 154 -17.68 -0.31 -4.09
CA ASP A 154 -18.57 0.20 -3.03
C ASP A 154 -18.67 1.73 -3.09
N ILE A 155 -17.56 2.41 -3.40
CA ILE A 155 -17.51 3.87 -3.47
C ILE A 155 -17.93 4.43 -4.83
N ASP A 156 -18.06 3.60 -5.87
CA ASP A 156 -18.38 4.07 -7.23
C ASP A 156 -19.69 4.87 -7.30
N PRO A 157 -20.81 4.42 -6.69
CA PRO A 157 -22.08 5.16 -6.72
C PRO A 157 -21.99 6.55 -6.08
N ILE A 158 -21.12 6.70 -5.07
CA ILE A 158 -20.88 7.93 -4.32
C ILE A 158 -20.03 8.88 -5.16
N CYS A 159 -18.93 8.37 -5.72
CA CYS A 159 -17.93 9.22 -6.35
C CYS A 159 -18.22 9.55 -7.82
N ARG A 160 -19.13 8.83 -8.50
CA ARG A 160 -19.39 8.96 -9.95
C ARG A 160 -19.77 10.36 -10.44
N ARG A 161 -20.26 11.23 -9.54
CA ARG A 161 -20.62 12.62 -9.88
C ARG A 161 -19.38 13.51 -10.07
N TRP A 162 -18.18 13.06 -9.67
CA TRP A 162 -16.93 13.80 -9.83
C TRP A 162 -16.24 13.40 -11.12
N ARG A 163 -15.97 14.39 -12.00
CA ARG A 163 -15.46 14.11 -13.36
C ARG A 163 -14.10 13.42 -13.31
N ARG A 164 -13.27 13.74 -12.32
CA ARG A 164 -11.93 13.17 -12.16
C ARG A 164 -11.93 11.79 -11.50
N PHE A 165 -13.04 11.37 -10.88
CA PHE A 165 -13.12 10.07 -10.20
C PHE A 165 -12.87 8.89 -11.15
N ARG A 166 -13.45 8.89 -12.36
CA ARG A 166 -13.24 7.80 -13.34
C ARG A 166 -11.77 7.60 -13.68
N SER A 167 -11.02 8.71 -13.80
CA SER A 167 -9.58 8.65 -14.05
C SER A 167 -8.84 8.08 -12.85
N PHE A 168 -9.18 8.55 -11.64
CA PHE A 168 -8.63 8.03 -10.39
C PHE A 168 -8.88 6.53 -10.22
N LYS A 169 -10.13 6.05 -10.35
CA LYS A 169 -10.51 4.64 -10.22
C LYS A 169 -9.65 3.75 -11.13
N ARG A 170 -9.49 4.13 -12.40
CA ARG A 170 -8.66 3.41 -13.39
C ARG A 170 -7.17 3.35 -13.04
N ARG A 171 -6.64 4.28 -12.25
CA ARG A 171 -5.23 4.26 -11.81
C ARG A 171 -5.03 3.44 -10.54
N VAL A 172 -6.03 3.36 -9.68
CA VAL A 172 -6.00 2.54 -8.45
C VAL A 172 -6.25 1.06 -8.76
N GLU A 173 -7.08 0.76 -9.75
CA GLU A 173 -7.53 -0.60 -10.07
C GLU A 173 -6.38 -1.61 -10.34
N PRO A 174 -5.30 -1.27 -11.07
CA PRO A 174 -4.18 -2.18 -11.31
C PRO A 174 -3.35 -2.51 -10.07
N ILE A 175 -3.38 -1.67 -9.02
CA ILE A 175 -2.60 -1.90 -7.80
C ILE A 175 -3.00 -3.23 -7.18
N ALA A 176 -2.00 -4.03 -6.77
CA ALA A 176 -2.16 -5.38 -6.24
C ALA A 176 -3.07 -6.26 -7.13
N GLY A 177 -2.94 -6.07 -8.46
CA GLY A 177 -3.76 -6.72 -9.46
C GLY A 177 -3.44 -8.20 -9.67
N GLY A 178 -4.13 -8.83 -10.62
CA GLY A 178 -3.99 -10.27 -10.89
C GLY A 178 -2.56 -10.69 -11.22
N ALA A 179 -1.83 -9.90 -12.01
CA ALA A 179 -0.43 -10.18 -12.37
C ALA A 179 0.49 -10.20 -11.15
N PHE A 180 0.37 -9.21 -10.25
CA PHE A 180 1.15 -9.17 -9.01
C PHE A 180 0.81 -10.33 -8.08
N LYS A 181 -0.48 -10.66 -7.93
CA LYS A 181 -0.91 -11.81 -7.14
C LYS A 181 -0.34 -13.11 -7.71
N GLN A 182 -0.43 -13.33 -9.01
CA GLN A 182 0.11 -14.54 -9.64
C GLN A 182 1.62 -14.65 -9.43
N ALA A 183 2.36 -13.56 -9.68
CA ALA A 183 3.82 -13.54 -9.56
C ALA A 183 4.32 -13.74 -8.11
N THR A 184 3.51 -13.39 -7.12
CA THR A 184 3.85 -13.53 -5.70
C THR A 184 3.23 -14.77 -5.05
N GLY A 185 2.54 -15.63 -5.82
CA GLY A 185 1.83 -16.78 -5.27
C GLY A 185 0.67 -16.39 -4.34
N ASP A 186 0.04 -15.26 -4.62
CA ASP A 186 -1.00 -14.62 -3.82
C ASP A 186 -0.55 -14.44 -2.36
N PHE A 187 0.71 -13.99 -2.18
CA PHE A 187 1.44 -14.00 -0.92
C PHE A 187 0.61 -13.47 0.26
N ARG A 188 -0.04 -12.31 0.11
CA ARG A 188 -0.85 -11.72 1.19
C ARG A 188 -1.97 -12.64 1.64
N ASN A 189 -2.71 -13.22 0.70
CA ASN A 189 -3.81 -14.13 1.01
C ASN A 189 -3.27 -15.41 1.65
N ALA A 190 -2.19 -15.96 1.09
CA ALA A 190 -1.53 -17.13 1.63
C ALA A 190 -0.95 -16.88 3.03
N TYR A 191 -0.38 -15.71 3.30
CA TYR A 191 0.18 -15.33 4.60
C TYR A 191 -0.89 -15.23 5.69
N ASN A 192 -2.07 -14.72 5.36
CA ASN A 192 -3.15 -14.54 6.34
C ASN A 192 -4.02 -15.79 6.52
N HIS A 193 -4.13 -16.64 5.49
CA HIS A 193 -5.15 -17.70 5.47
C HIS A 193 -4.59 -19.10 5.14
N ARG A 194 -3.31 -19.24 4.78
CA ARG A 194 -2.66 -20.49 4.39
C ARG A 194 -1.17 -20.49 4.82
N PHE A 195 -0.29 -21.07 4.01
CA PHE A 195 1.17 -20.99 4.15
C PHE A 195 1.74 -20.26 2.93
N SER A 196 2.36 -19.11 3.15
CA SER A 196 3.03 -18.35 2.08
C SER A 196 4.40 -18.94 1.75
N SER A 197 4.92 -18.64 0.55
CA SER A 197 6.33 -18.89 0.22
C SER A 197 7.26 -18.15 1.19
N ARG A 198 8.44 -18.71 1.45
CA ARG A 198 9.51 -18.03 2.19
C ARG A 198 10.27 -17.06 1.28
N PHE A 199 11.12 -16.21 1.85
CA PHE A 199 12.05 -15.38 1.09
C PHE A 199 13.43 -16.02 1.07
N LEU A 200 14.16 -15.87 -0.04
CA LEU A 200 15.53 -16.39 -0.29
C LEU A 200 15.70 -17.91 -0.28
N ILE A 201 15.29 -18.59 0.78
CA ILE A 201 15.55 -20.01 1.01
C ILE A 201 14.39 -20.68 1.74
N GLY A 202 14.23 -21.98 1.49
CA GLY A 202 13.24 -22.83 2.13
C GLY A 202 11.98 -23.00 1.28
N MET A 203 11.70 -24.24 0.90
CA MET A 203 10.47 -24.59 0.21
C MET A 203 9.30 -24.61 1.19
N SER A 204 8.16 -24.05 0.80
CA SER A 204 6.90 -24.20 1.55
C SER A 204 6.15 -25.42 1.01
N ALA A 205 6.14 -26.52 1.75
CA ALA A 205 5.37 -27.71 1.38
C ALA A 205 3.87 -27.46 1.55
N MET A 206 3.07 -27.88 0.56
CA MET A 206 1.62 -27.81 0.60
C MET A 206 0.99 -29.15 0.22
N VAL A 207 0.04 -29.58 1.05
CA VAL A 207 -0.94 -30.60 0.70
C VAL A 207 -2.24 -29.87 0.36
N THR A 208 -2.68 -29.96 -0.89
CA THR A 208 -3.91 -29.30 -1.36
C THR A 208 -5.00 -30.34 -1.55
N ARG A 209 -6.15 -30.13 -0.90
CA ARG A 209 -7.34 -30.96 -1.13
C ARG A 209 -8.11 -30.41 -2.33
N ILE A 210 -8.30 -31.23 -3.34
CA ILE A 210 -9.00 -30.91 -4.58
C ILE A 210 -10.30 -31.73 -4.61
N VAL A 211 -11.43 -31.07 -4.83
CA VAL A 211 -12.74 -31.70 -5.01
C VAL A 211 -13.06 -31.63 -6.49
N GLY A 212 -13.14 -32.77 -7.16
CA GLY A 212 -13.54 -32.87 -8.55
C GLY A 212 -15.03 -32.52 -8.72
N GLU A 213 -15.42 -32.19 -9.95
CA GLU A 213 -16.82 -31.88 -10.29
C GLU A 213 -17.78 -33.04 -9.99
N ASP A 214 -17.27 -34.27 -9.98
CA ASP A 214 -18.00 -35.50 -9.60
C ASP A 214 -18.04 -35.75 -8.08
N GLY A 215 -17.54 -34.81 -7.27
CA GLY A 215 -17.46 -34.93 -5.81
C GLY A 215 -16.31 -35.79 -5.31
N ARG A 216 -15.48 -36.38 -6.18
CA ARG A 216 -14.31 -37.15 -5.75
C ARG A 216 -13.25 -36.25 -5.15
N ILE A 217 -12.61 -36.73 -4.10
CA ILE A 217 -11.56 -36.00 -3.39
C ILE A 217 -10.21 -36.55 -3.85
N CYS A 218 -9.33 -35.66 -4.30
CA CYS A 218 -7.93 -35.96 -4.51
C CYS A 218 -7.04 -34.99 -3.73
N TYR A 219 -5.81 -35.42 -3.46
CA TYR A 219 -4.83 -34.62 -2.74
C TYR A 219 -3.63 -34.38 -3.65
N GLY A 220 -3.33 -33.09 -3.90
CA GLY A 220 -2.08 -32.68 -4.52
C GLY A 220 -1.01 -32.50 -3.44
N ILE A 221 0.14 -33.14 -3.61
CA ILE A 221 1.32 -32.94 -2.75
C ILE A 221 2.34 -32.16 -3.58
N GLY A 222 2.77 -31.01 -3.08
CA GLY A 222 3.76 -30.17 -3.75
C GLY A 222 4.38 -29.15 -2.80
N GLY A 223 5.03 -28.14 -3.37
CA GLY A 223 5.54 -27.01 -2.62
C GLY A 223 5.73 -25.79 -3.51
N SER A 224 5.94 -24.63 -2.91
CA SER A 224 6.35 -23.43 -3.61
C SER A 224 7.81 -23.11 -3.33
N GLU A 225 8.52 -22.70 -4.38
CA GLU A 225 9.87 -22.16 -4.29
C GLU A 225 9.87 -20.86 -3.48
N PRO A 226 10.99 -20.55 -2.79
CA PRO A 226 11.14 -19.28 -2.10
C PRO A 226 11.12 -18.12 -3.10
N LEU A 227 10.57 -17.00 -2.65
CA LEU A 227 10.57 -15.76 -3.41
C LEU A 227 11.99 -15.17 -3.46
N ASN A 228 12.46 -14.92 -4.68
CA ASN A 228 13.71 -14.21 -4.92
C ASN A 228 13.54 -12.72 -4.60
N LEU A 229 14.48 -12.14 -3.84
CA LEU A 229 14.38 -10.74 -3.42
C LEU A 229 14.49 -9.73 -4.55
N ASP A 230 15.32 -10.00 -5.57
CA ASP A 230 15.45 -9.10 -6.70
C ASP A 230 14.16 -9.08 -7.52
N GLU A 231 13.57 -10.25 -7.76
CA GLU A 231 12.26 -10.39 -8.42
C GLU A 231 11.15 -9.70 -7.62
N VAL A 232 11.09 -9.92 -6.31
CA VAL A 232 10.13 -9.25 -5.42
C VAL A 232 10.31 -7.73 -5.47
N ALA A 233 11.56 -7.23 -5.41
CA ALA A 233 11.81 -5.80 -5.48
C ALA A 233 11.40 -5.21 -6.83
N ASN A 234 11.60 -5.94 -7.93
CA ASN A 234 11.17 -5.51 -9.26
C ASN A 234 9.63 -5.48 -9.39
N LEU A 235 8.94 -6.48 -8.85
CA LEU A 235 7.47 -6.50 -8.78
C LEU A 235 6.94 -5.32 -7.93
N LEU A 236 7.56 -5.07 -6.78
CA LEU A 236 7.17 -3.96 -5.91
C LEU A 236 7.49 -2.58 -6.51
N ALA A 237 8.54 -2.45 -7.32
CA ALA A 237 8.81 -1.23 -8.06
C ALA A 237 7.70 -0.91 -9.07
N ILE A 238 7.17 -1.92 -9.75
CA ILE A 238 6.01 -1.76 -10.66
C ILE A 238 4.78 -1.31 -9.87
N GLU A 239 4.48 -1.96 -8.74
CA GLU A 239 3.35 -1.59 -7.87
C GLU A 239 3.49 -0.17 -7.31
N ARG A 240 4.69 0.22 -6.87
CA ARG A 240 5.01 1.58 -6.45
C ARG A 240 4.71 2.61 -7.55
N ASP A 241 5.07 2.31 -8.79
CA ASP A 241 4.79 3.19 -9.93
C ASP A 241 3.29 3.25 -10.27
N HIS A 242 2.53 2.19 -10.01
CA HIS A 242 1.06 2.26 -10.00
C HIS A 242 0.54 3.18 -8.89
N CYS A 243 1.06 3.06 -7.67
CA CYS A 243 0.70 3.92 -6.54
C CYS A 243 1.00 5.40 -6.82
N TYR A 244 2.13 5.71 -7.45
CA TYR A 244 2.47 7.07 -7.88
C TYR A 244 1.43 7.66 -8.83
N ARG A 245 1.02 6.91 -9.86
CA ARG A 245 0.00 7.35 -10.83
C ARG A 245 -1.38 7.49 -10.19
N ALA A 246 -1.70 6.62 -9.23
CA ALA A 246 -2.93 6.72 -8.46
C ALA A 246 -2.94 7.95 -7.56
N PHE A 247 -1.82 8.28 -6.92
CA PHE A 247 -1.67 9.46 -6.10
C PHE A 247 -1.86 10.74 -6.93
N GLU A 248 -1.21 10.88 -8.09
CA GLU A 248 -1.43 12.03 -8.98
C GLU A 248 -2.89 12.19 -9.41
N ALA A 249 -3.56 11.08 -9.71
CA ALA A 249 -4.99 11.10 -10.04
C ALA A 249 -5.85 11.48 -8.83
N PHE A 250 -5.47 11.08 -7.62
CA PHE A 250 -6.09 11.52 -6.37
C PHE A 250 -5.90 13.01 -6.14
N GLN A 251 -4.69 13.55 -6.36
CA GLN A 251 -4.43 15.00 -6.29
C GLN A 251 -5.35 15.77 -7.25
N THR A 252 -5.56 15.24 -8.45
CA THR A 252 -6.45 15.82 -9.46
C THR A 252 -7.92 15.79 -9.02
N LEU A 253 -8.36 14.72 -8.35
CA LEU A 253 -9.70 14.61 -7.76
C LEU A 253 -9.89 15.62 -6.61
N VAL A 254 -8.91 15.70 -5.70
CA VAL A 254 -8.92 16.68 -4.61
C VAL A 254 -8.95 18.11 -5.15
N ALA A 255 -8.21 18.42 -6.21
CA ALA A 255 -8.26 19.74 -6.83
C ALA A 255 -9.66 20.09 -7.39
N GLU A 256 -10.39 19.10 -7.93
CA GLU A 256 -11.78 19.28 -8.34
C GLU A 256 -12.69 19.61 -7.14
N HIS A 257 -12.50 18.93 -6.01
CA HIS A 257 -13.24 19.21 -4.78
C HIS A 257 -12.93 20.60 -4.24
N CYS A 258 -11.65 20.97 -4.12
CA CYS A 258 -11.24 22.28 -3.64
C CYS A 258 -11.85 23.40 -4.48
N ALA A 259 -11.82 23.27 -5.81
CA ALA A 259 -12.44 24.24 -6.71
C ALA A 259 -13.97 24.35 -6.50
N ALA A 260 -14.65 23.22 -6.30
CA ALA A 260 -16.09 23.21 -6.03
C ALA A 260 -16.42 23.84 -4.66
N ILE A 261 -15.64 23.56 -3.62
CA ILE A 261 -15.78 24.15 -2.28
C ILE A 261 -15.56 25.66 -2.34
N THR A 262 -14.51 26.11 -3.02
CA THR A 262 -14.23 27.54 -3.25
C THR A 262 -15.39 28.23 -3.96
N ALA A 263 -15.90 27.65 -5.04
CA ALA A 263 -17.04 28.21 -5.77
C ALA A 263 -18.32 28.24 -4.92
N PHE A 264 -18.52 27.23 -4.07
CA PHE A 264 -19.66 27.17 -3.16
C PHE A 264 -19.60 28.28 -2.11
N ASP A 265 -18.47 28.46 -1.42
CA ASP A 265 -18.32 29.47 -0.37
C ASP A 265 -18.42 30.89 -0.94
N PHE A 266 -17.77 31.19 -2.07
CA PHE A 266 -17.89 32.51 -2.70
C PHE A 266 -19.25 32.75 -3.39
N GLY A 267 -19.93 31.69 -3.85
CA GLY A 267 -21.27 31.79 -4.44
C GLY A 267 -22.37 31.97 -3.40
N SER A 268 -22.15 31.54 -2.16
CA SER A 268 -23.12 31.65 -1.06
C SER A 268 -23.08 32.99 -0.33
N GLU A 269 -22.02 33.79 -0.49
CA GLU A 269 -21.99 35.20 -0.03
C GLU A 269 -23.00 36.12 -0.77
N GLY A 270 -23.61 35.66 -1.86
CA GLY A 270 -24.59 36.41 -2.66
C GLY A 270 -26.06 36.17 -2.32
N THR A 271 -26.40 35.23 -1.43
CA THR A 271 -27.79 34.96 -1.04
C THR A 271 -27.94 35.13 0.46
N PRO A 272 -28.63 36.19 0.95
CA PRO A 272 -28.94 36.29 2.37
C PRO A 272 -29.80 35.08 2.74
N LEU A 273 -29.34 34.30 3.71
CA LEU A 273 -30.21 33.35 4.41
C LEU A 273 -31.27 34.18 5.14
N SER A 274 -32.45 34.27 4.53
CA SER A 274 -33.68 34.81 5.13
C SER A 274 -34.34 33.79 6.03
#